data_AF-A0A964TIF4-F1
#
_entry.id   AF-A0A964TIF4-F1
#
_cell.length_a   1.000
_cell.length_b   1.000
_cell.length_c   1.000
_cell.angle_alpha   90.00
_cell.angle_beta   90.00
_cell.angle_gamma   90.00
#
_symmetry.space_group_name_H-M   'P 1'
#
loop_
_entity.id
_entity.type
_entity.pdbx_description
1 polymer ?
#
loop_
_entity_poly.entity_id
_entity_poly.type
_entity_poly.pdbx_seq_one_letter_code
_entity_poly.pdbx_strand_id
1 'polypeptide(L)'
;MGADTPPIVLVAEDAQDLAEAVLARLHGIFPDRSVHVAETLGAAAADPEARIVLALTAPQEALATALAMAPGMPDGERVGEAALAAWCERAAGLLDEARALRERLWIVDARAMAEGLPQTLNPERPSRSRRTEPAVPPPPLVHLLVADRLIRSDARAARLAAELASLRSGPPAWRFDAAFADRVLEDWHATRTEIALLRRTVLLLQEAADEALARSAAIDATGAAQREARARLEERLARAEADRQQREGFLGAEILRLSALLADERRRLLDDLAAAQDEIARLRSSTSWRVTAPLRAVGRQLRRS
;
A
#
# COMPACT_ATOMS: atom_id res chain seq x y z
N MET A 1 -67.85 6.26 -17.32
CA MET A 1 -67.07 5.30 -18.12
C MET A 1 -65.66 5.29 -17.56
N GLY A 2 -65.40 4.42 -16.58
CA GLY A 2 -64.02 4.19 -16.15
C GLY A 2 -63.34 3.41 -17.26
N ALA A 3 -62.21 3.90 -17.76
CA ALA A 3 -61.42 3.13 -18.71
C ALA A 3 -60.98 1.84 -18.00
N ASP A 4 -61.46 0.71 -18.50
CA ASP A 4 -61.11 -0.62 -18.00
C ASP A 4 -59.58 -0.74 -18.09
N THR A 5 -58.93 -0.65 -16.94
CA THR A 5 -57.47 -0.54 -16.88
C THR A 5 -56.93 -1.96 -16.85
N PRO A 6 -56.06 -2.36 -17.79
CA PRO A 6 -55.66 -3.76 -17.92
C PRO A 6 -55.05 -4.30 -16.63
N PRO A 7 -55.34 -5.56 -16.26
CA PRO A 7 -54.80 -6.18 -15.06
C PRO A 7 -53.27 -6.30 -15.17
N ILE A 8 -52.59 -6.29 -14.02
CA ILE A 8 -51.16 -6.53 -13.94
C ILE A 8 -50.93 -7.97 -13.51
N VAL A 9 -50.07 -8.69 -14.23
CA VAL A 9 -49.65 -10.04 -13.86
C VAL A 9 -48.17 -10.03 -13.52
N LEU A 10 -47.82 -10.32 -12.27
CA LEU A 10 -46.46 -10.48 -11.80
C LEU A 10 -45.98 -11.91 -12.07
N VAL A 11 -44.82 -12.03 -12.70
CA VAL A 11 -44.09 -13.28 -12.89
C VAL A 11 -42.74 -13.15 -12.18
N ALA A 12 -42.44 -14.10 -11.29
CA ALA A 12 -41.25 -14.10 -10.44
C ALA A 12 -40.60 -15.50 -10.38
N GLU A 13 -40.40 -16.13 -11.53
CA GLU A 13 -39.91 -17.52 -11.68
C GLU A 13 -38.57 -17.77 -10.95
N ASP A 14 -37.66 -16.81 -11.02
CA ASP A 14 -36.31 -16.81 -10.45
C ASP A 14 -36.20 -15.93 -9.19
N ALA A 15 -37.33 -15.42 -8.70
CA ALA A 15 -37.42 -14.50 -7.59
C ALA A 15 -38.59 -14.83 -6.66
N GLN A 16 -38.98 -16.11 -6.54
CA GLN A 16 -40.16 -16.55 -5.79
C GLN A 16 -40.15 -16.05 -4.35
N ASP A 17 -39.00 -16.11 -3.68
CA ASP A 17 -38.85 -15.60 -2.30
C ASP A 17 -39.12 -14.08 -2.20
N LEU A 18 -38.87 -13.33 -3.27
CA LEU A 18 -39.09 -11.89 -3.35
C LEU A 18 -40.48 -11.52 -3.91
N ALA A 19 -41.26 -12.50 -4.40
CA ALA A 19 -42.51 -12.25 -5.10
C ALA A 19 -43.52 -11.50 -4.24
N GLU A 20 -43.66 -11.87 -2.96
CA GLU A 20 -44.57 -11.18 -2.03
C GLU A 20 -44.18 -9.71 -1.80
N ALA A 21 -42.88 -9.44 -1.62
CA ALA A 21 -42.38 -8.08 -1.42
C ALA A 21 -42.58 -7.21 -2.68
N VAL A 22 -42.31 -7.77 -3.86
CA VAL A 22 -42.56 -7.11 -5.15
C VAL A 22 -44.06 -6.89 -5.36
N LEU A 23 -44.90 -7.88 -5.04
CA LEU A 23 -46.35 -7.80 -5.14
C LEU A 23 -46.93 -6.70 -4.24
N ALA A 24 -46.51 -6.65 -2.96
CA ALA A 24 -46.90 -5.59 -2.04
C ALA A 24 -46.50 -4.21 -2.57
N ARG A 25 -45.35 -4.14 -3.24
CA ARG A 25 -44.88 -2.90 -3.87
C ARG A 25 -45.69 -2.49 -5.08
N LEU A 26 -46.05 -3.43 -5.95
CA LEU A 26 -46.90 -3.18 -7.10
C LEU A 26 -48.29 -2.69 -6.68
N HIS A 27 -48.89 -3.29 -5.64
CA HIS A 27 -50.15 -2.80 -5.07
C HIS A 27 -50.04 -1.36 -4.55
N GLY A 28 -48.92 -1.01 -3.92
CA GLY A 28 -48.67 0.37 -3.48
C GLY A 28 -48.47 1.37 -4.63
N ILE A 29 -47.91 0.94 -5.75
CA ILE A 29 -47.69 1.78 -6.94
C ILE A 29 -48.99 1.93 -7.76
N PHE A 30 -49.78 0.86 -7.84
CA PHE A 30 -51.00 0.76 -8.65
C PHE A 30 -52.21 0.37 -7.79
N PRO A 31 -52.69 1.25 -6.89
CA PRO A 31 -53.76 0.92 -5.95
C PRO A 31 -55.10 0.62 -6.63
N ASP A 32 -55.32 1.13 -7.84
CA ASP A 32 -56.58 1.00 -8.59
C ASP A 32 -56.57 -0.17 -9.60
N ARG A 33 -55.52 -1.01 -9.62
CA ARG A 33 -55.39 -2.13 -10.56
C ARG A 33 -55.36 -3.46 -9.83
N SER A 34 -55.97 -4.49 -10.40
CA SER A 34 -55.77 -5.85 -9.92
C SER A 34 -54.35 -6.32 -10.28
N VAL A 35 -53.64 -6.84 -9.29
CA VAL A 35 -52.32 -7.44 -9.47
C VAL A 35 -52.40 -8.91 -9.09
N HIS A 36 -52.17 -9.79 -10.06
CA HIS A 36 -52.17 -11.24 -9.87
C HIS A 36 -50.76 -11.80 -10.02
N VAL A 37 -50.48 -12.94 -9.41
CA VAL A 37 -49.20 -13.65 -9.58
C VAL A 37 -49.43 -14.84 -10.50
N ALA A 38 -48.61 -14.98 -11.53
CA ALA A 38 -48.56 -16.15 -12.38
C ALA A 38 -47.24 -16.91 -12.16
N GLU A 39 -47.32 -18.24 -12.21
CA GLU A 39 -46.16 -19.11 -12.00
C GLU A 39 -45.15 -19.02 -13.15
N THR A 40 -45.64 -18.78 -14.37
CA THR A 40 -44.80 -18.68 -15.56
C THR A 40 -45.20 -17.53 -16.48
N LEU A 41 -44.27 -17.08 -17.32
CA LEU A 41 -44.54 -16.11 -18.40
C LEU A 41 -45.63 -16.63 -19.36
N GLY A 42 -45.58 -17.91 -19.73
CA GLY A 42 -46.63 -18.56 -20.53
C GLY A 42 -48.03 -18.50 -19.91
N ALA A 43 -48.15 -18.70 -18.59
CA ALA A 43 -49.43 -18.56 -17.88
C ALA A 43 -49.91 -17.11 -17.85
N ALA A 44 -49.00 -16.16 -17.66
CA ALA A 44 -49.31 -14.73 -17.71
C ALA A 44 -49.77 -14.26 -19.10
N ALA A 45 -49.27 -14.90 -20.16
CA ALA A 45 -49.62 -14.58 -21.54
C ALA A 45 -51.03 -15.03 -21.94
N ALA A 46 -51.68 -15.92 -21.17
CA ALA A 46 -53.00 -16.47 -21.47
C ALA A 46 -54.11 -15.41 -21.46
N ASP A 47 -53.96 -14.36 -20.65
CA ASP A 47 -54.79 -13.15 -20.73
C ASP A 47 -54.14 -12.20 -21.74
N PRO A 48 -54.75 -11.89 -22.90
CA PRO A 48 -54.15 -11.02 -23.91
C PRO A 48 -54.13 -9.54 -23.53
N GLU A 49 -54.96 -9.12 -22.58
CA GLU A 49 -55.09 -7.71 -22.18
C GLU A 49 -54.18 -7.36 -20.99
N ALA A 50 -53.74 -8.37 -20.22
CA ALA A 50 -52.86 -8.19 -19.09
C ALA A 50 -51.52 -7.52 -19.44
N ARG A 51 -51.07 -6.61 -18.58
CA ARG A 51 -49.70 -6.08 -18.53
C ARG A 51 -48.85 -6.99 -17.65
N ILE A 52 -47.75 -7.51 -18.19
CA ILE A 52 -46.94 -8.51 -17.52
C ILE A 52 -45.75 -7.80 -16.88
N VAL A 53 -45.58 -7.94 -15.56
CA VAL A 53 -44.39 -7.51 -14.84
C VAL A 53 -43.53 -8.74 -14.57
N LEU A 54 -42.37 -8.81 -15.20
CA LEU A 54 -41.38 -9.85 -14.97
C LEU A 54 -40.33 -9.36 -13.97
N ALA A 55 -40.33 -9.94 -12.78
CA ALA A 55 -39.38 -9.61 -11.72
C ALA A 55 -38.21 -10.60 -11.74
N LEU A 56 -37.03 -10.09 -12.11
CA LEU A 56 -35.80 -10.87 -12.25
C LEU A 56 -34.78 -10.48 -11.19
N THR A 57 -34.06 -11.47 -10.66
CA THR A 57 -32.88 -11.22 -9.81
C THR A 57 -31.63 -11.01 -10.67
N ALA A 58 -30.49 -10.70 -10.03
CA ALA A 58 -29.22 -10.73 -10.73
C ALA A 58 -28.89 -12.15 -11.20
N PRO A 59 -28.33 -12.35 -12.43
CA PRO A 59 -27.90 -13.68 -12.88
C PRO A 59 -27.05 -14.45 -11.87
N GLN A 60 -26.13 -13.74 -11.20
CA GLN A 60 -25.29 -14.30 -10.14
C GLN A 60 -26.11 -14.73 -8.92
N GLU A 61 -27.16 -13.99 -8.59
CA GLU A 61 -28.05 -14.25 -7.47
C GLU A 61 -28.97 -15.44 -7.77
N ALA A 62 -29.60 -15.47 -8.95
CA ALA A 62 -30.42 -16.59 -9.42
C ALA A 62 -29.64 -17.91 -9.41
N LEU A 63 -28.39 -17.90 -9.90
CA LEU A 63 -27.51 -19.07 -9.89
C LEU A 63 -27.03 -19.40 -8.47
N ALA A 64 -26.70 -18.40 -7.64
CA ALA A 64 -26.31 -18.62 -6.25
C ALA A 64 -27.43 -19.25 -5.41
N THR A 65 -28.67 -18.85 -5.63
CA THR A 65 -29.85 -19.48 -5.01
C THR A 65 -29.99 -20.93 -5.48
N ALA A 66 -29.83 -21.20 -6.78
CA ALA A 66 -29.86 -22.57 -7.28
C ALA A 66 -28.75 -23.45 -6.68
N LEU A 67 -27.54 -22.91 -6.51
CA LEU A 67 -26.42 -23.59 -5.85
C LEU A 67 -26.70 -23.84 -4.36
N ALA A 68 -27.30 -22.88 -3.66
CA ALA A 68 -27.63 -23.02 -2.24
C ALA A 68 -28.73 -24.07 -1.98
N MET A 69 -29.63 -24.27 -2.94
CA MET A 69 -30.71 -25.26 -2.87
C MET A 69 -30.28 -26.65 -3.35
N ALA A 70 -29.11 -26.79 -3.97
CA ALA A 70 -28.60 -28.08 -4.41
C ALA A 70 -28.20 -28.92 -3.17
N PRO A 71 -28.82 -30.09 -2.94
CA PRO A 71 -28.50 -30.91 -1.77
C PRO A 71 -27.04 -31.37 -1.82
N GLY A 72 -26.39 -31.38 -0.66
CA GLY A 72 -24.94 -31.59 -0.48
C GLY A 72 -24.40 -32.87 -1.12
N MET A 73 -24.14 -32.81 -2.41
CA MET A 73 -23.42 -33.85 -3.14
C MET A 73 -21.91 -33.68 -2.87
N PRO A 74 -21.19 -34.80 -2.68
CA PRO A 74 -19.78 -34.77 -2.29
C PRO A 74 -18.83 -34.21 -3.37
N ASP A 75 -19.28 -34.13 -4.62
CA ASP A 75 -18.50 -33.62 -5.75
C ASP A 75 -18.97 -32.20 -6.15
N GLY A 76 -18.45 -31.17 -5.46
CA GLY A 76 -18.86 -29.77 -5.65
C GLY A 76 -18.71 -29.23 -7.08
N GLU A 77 -17.82 -29.82 -7.90
CA GLU A 77 -17.60 -29.43 -9.29
C GLU A 77 -18.78 -29.85 -10.19
N ARG A 78 -19.32 -31.05 -10.01
CA ARG A 78 -20.45 -31.58 -10.80
C ARG A 78 -21.76 -30.85 -10.47
N VAL A 79 -21.89 -30.38 -9.23
CA VAL A 79 -23.04 -29.55 -8.80
C VAL A 79 -23.02 -28.19 -9.50
N GLY A 80 -21.85 -27.55 -9.58
CA GLY A 80 -21.69 -26.28 -10.26
C GLY A 80 -22.06 -26.35 -11.73
N GLU A 81 -21.57 -27.37 -12.44
CA GLU A 81 -21.87 -27.60 -13.85
C GLU A 81 -23.37 -27.87 -14.09
N ALA A 82 -23.98 -28.75 -13.29
CA ALA A 82 -25.41 -29.06 -13.41
C ALA A 82 -26.29 -27.84 -13.13
N ALA A 83 -25.97 -27.06 -12.10
CA ALA A 83 -26.69 -25.83 -11.77
C ALA A 83 -26.55 -24.76 -12.87
N LEU A 84 -25.34 -24.62 -13.42
CA LEU A 84 -25.07 -23.69 -14.53
C LEU A 84 -25.83 -24.09 -15.80
N ALA A 85 -25.85 -25.39 -16.14
CA ALA A 85 -26.58 -25.91 -17.29
C ALA A 85 -28.09 -25.68 -17.16
N ALA A 86 -28.67 -26.06 -16.00
CA ALA A 86 -30.09 -25.84 -15.71
C ALA A 86 -30.45 -24.34 -15.68
N TRP A 87 -29.56 -23.48 -15.18
CA TRP A 87 -29.75 -22.04 -15.25
C TRP A 87 -29.72 -21.54 -16.71
N CYS A 88 -28.77 -21.99 -17.53
CA CYS A 88 -28.69 -21.61 -18.94
C CYS A 88 -29.93 -22.00 -19.76
N GLU A 89 -30.48 -23.20 -19.52
CA GLU A 89 -31.70 -23.65 -20.19
C GLU A 89 -32.90 -22.78 -19.82
N ARG A 90 -33.09 -22.53 -18.51
CA ARG A 90 -34.17 -21.65 -18.03
C ARG A 90 -34.01 -20.22 -18.54
N ALA A 91 -32.81 -19.65 -18.45
CA ALA A 91 -32.53 -18.29 -18.93
C ALA A 91 -32.82 -18.15 -20.43
N ALA A 92 -32.46 -19.14 -21.24
CA ALA A 92 -32.75 -19.12 -22.67
C ALA A 92 -34.26 -19.17 -22.94
N GLY A 93 -35.00 -20.08 -22.29
CA GLY A 93 -36.46 -20.17 -22.44
C GLY A 93 -37.16 -18.88 -22.02
N LEU A 94 -36.79 -18.32 -20.87
CA LEU A 94 -37.30 -17.05 -20.38
C LEU A 94 -37.04 -15.90 -21.36
N LEU A 95 -35.84 -15.83 -21.96
CA LEU A 95 -35.51 -14.79 -22.96
C LEU A 95 -36.37 -14.92 -24.21
N ASP A 96 -36.60 -16.13 -24.70
CA ASP A 96 -37.43 -16.37 -25.88
C ASP A 96 -38.90 -15.99 -25.63
N GLU A 97 -39.45 -16.35 -24.46
CA GLU A 97 -40.79 -15.94 -24.03
C GLU A 97 -40.89 -14.42 -23.83
N ALA A 98 -39.89 -13.82 -23.19
CA ALA A 98 -39.84 -12.38 -22.97
C ALA A 98 -39.80 -11.59 -24.30
N ARG A 99 -39.07 -12.09 -25.31
CA ARG A 99 -39.03 -11.50 -26.65
C ARG A 99 -40.39 -11.58 -27.35
N ALA A 100 -41.10 -12.70 -27.21
CA ALA A 100 -42.45 -12.85 -27.77
C ALA A 100 -43.46 -11.88 -27.14
N LEU A 101 -43.28 -11.56 -25.85
CA LEU A 101 -44.20 -10.73 -25.07
C LEU A 101 -43.75 -9.26 -24.92
N ARG A 102 -42.70 -8.84 -25.65
CA ARG A 102 -42.00 -7.56 -25.45
C ARG A 102 -42.90 -6.31 -25.36
N GLU A 103 -44.03 -6.29 -26.07
CA GLU A 103 -44.93 -5.12 -26.14
C GLU A 103 -45.81 -4.97 -24.89
N ARG A 104 -45.94 -6.06 -24.12
CA ARG A 104 -46.77 -6.17 -22.92
C ARG A 104 -45.95 -6.38 -21.65
N LEU A 105 -44.65 -6.61 -21.79
CA LEU A 105 -43.72 -6.97 -20.72
C LEU A 105 -43.02 -5.74 -20.12
N TRP A 106 -43.04 -5.67 -18.79
CA TRP A 106 -42.26 -4.74 -17.98
C TRP A 106 -41.29 -5.54 -17.12
N ILE A 107 -40.00 -5.30 -17.29
CA ILE A 107 -38.97 -6.04 -16.57
C ILE A 107 -38.49 -5.20 -15.40
N VAL A 108 -38.43 -5.81 -14.22
CA VAL A 108 -37.98 -5.15 -13.00
C VAL A 108 -36.90 -5.96 -12.32
N ASP A 109 -36.01 -5.25 -11.63
CA ASP A 109 -35.11 -5.86 -10.67
C ASP A 109 -35.91 -6.21 -9.40
N ALA A 110 -36.10 -7.50 -9.16
CA ALA A 110 -36.88 -8.02 -8.04
C ALA A 110 -36.30 -7.58 -6.69
N ARG A 111 -34.97 -7.60 -6.54
CA ARG A 111 -34.26 -7.24 -5.30
C ARG A 111 -34.38 -5.75 -5.03
N ALA A 112 -34.12 -4.92 -6.05
CA ALA A 112 -34.26 -3.47 -5.92
C ALA A 112 -35.72 -3.07 -5.61
N MET A 113 -36.69 -3.74 -6.23
CA MET A 113 -38.11 -3.55 -5.96
C MET A 113 -38.49 -3.91 -4.52
N ALA A 114 -38.01 -5.04 -4.02
CA ALA A 114 -38.22 -5.48 -2.63
C ALA A 114 -37.58 -4.52 -1.61
N GLU A 115 -36.42 -3.95 -1.91
CA GLU A 115 -35.73 -2.95 -1.08
C GLU A 115 -36.35 -1.55 -1.13
N GLY A 116 -37.38 -1.35 -1.96
CA GLY A 116 -38.00 -0.05 -2.13
C GLY A 116 -37.13 0.95 -2.88
N LEU A 117 -36.27 0.46 -3.79
CA LEU A 117 -35.47 1.25 -4.74
C LEU A 117 -36.14 1.18 -6.13
N PRO A 118 -37.24 1.92 -6.39
CA PRO A 118 -38.09 1.76 -7.57
C PRO A 118 -37.50 2.35 -8.86
N GLN A 119 -36.17 2.45 -8.99
CA GLN A 119 -35.50 3.17 -10.07
C GLN A 119 -35.84 2.65 -11.49
N THR A 120 -36.57 1.55 -11.59
CA THR A 120 -36.86 0.83 -12.83
C THR A 120 -38.33 0.86 -13.26
N LEU A 121 -39.29 1.24 -12.40
CA LEU A 121 -40.72 1.10 -12.74
C LEU A 121 -41.41 2.34 -13.30
N ASN A 122 -40.93 3.55 -13.05
CA ASN A 122 -41.56 4.76 -13.60
C ASN A 122 -40.65 5.99 -13.53
N PRO A 123 -40.18 6.58 -14.65
CA PRO A 123 -39.42 7.83 -14.63
C PRO A 123 -40.27 9.05 -14.23
N GLU A 124 -41.61 8.95 -14.27
CA GLU A 124 -42.50 10.11 -14.11
C GLU A 124 -42.96 10.35 -12.66
N ARG A 125 -42.63 9.47 -11.71
CA ARG A 125 -42.96 9.68 -10.29
C ARG A 125 -41.74 9.45 -9.41
N PRO A 126 -41.09 10.51 -8.89
CA PRO A 126 -40.11 10.39 -7.83
C PRO A 126 -40.83 10.03 -6.53
N SER A 127 -41.10 8.74 -6.36
CA SER A 127 -41.64 8.20 -5.12
C SER A 127 -40.55 8.26 -4.06
N ARG A 128 -40.58 9.28 -3.19
CA ARG A 128 -39.76 9.38 -1.96
C ARG A 128 -40.05 8.17 -1.08
N SER A 129 -39.33 7.09 -1.33
CA SER A 129 -39.53 5.83 -0.65
C SER A 129 -38.48 5.70 0.43
N ARG A 130 -38.95 5.54 1.67
CA ARG A 130 -38.12 5.13 2.79
C ARG A 130 -37.53 3.77 2.42
N ARG A 131 -36.20 3.65 2.50
CA ARG A 131 -35.51 2.37 2.36
C ARG A 131 -36.04 1.44 3.44
N THR A 132 -36.68 0.35 3.03
CA THR A 132 -37.12 -0.70 3.96
C THR A 132 -36.02 -1.76 3.98
N GLU A 133 -35.72 -2.29 5.16
CA GLU A 133 -34.80 -3.41 5.28
C GLU A 133 -35.31 -4.59 4.44
N PRO A 134 -34.46 -5.27 3.64
CA PRO A 134 -34.93 -6.33 2.75
C PRO A 134 -35.53 -7.47 3.58
N ALA A 135 -36.78 -7.82 3.29
CA ALA A 135 -37.49 -8.91 3.99
C ALA A 135 -36.85 -10.29 3.75
N VAL A 136 -36.07 -10.43 2.67
CA VAL A 136 -35.40 -11.67 2.29
C VAL A 136 -33.90 -11.40 2.23
N PRO A 137 -33.05 -12.16 2.94
CA PRO A 137 -31.60 -11.97 2.86
C PRO A 137 -31.07 -12.35 1.45
N PRO A 138 -29.96 -11.77 1.01
CA PRO A 138 -29.28 -12.23 -0.20
C PRO A 138 -28.70 -13.65 0.01
N PRO A 139 -28.44 -14.40 -1.07
CA PRO A 139 -27.75 -15.69 -0.99
C PRO A 139 -26.39 -15.56 -0.27
N PRO A 140 -25.88 -16.63 0.39
CA PRO A 140 -24.59 -16.57 1.06
C PRO A 140 -23.47 -16.15 0.10
N LEU A 141 -22.55 -15.29 0.58
CA LEU A 141 -21.49 -14.70 -0.24
C LEU A 141 -20.65 -15.75 -1.00
N VAL A 142 -20.41 -16.92 -0.39
CA VAL A 142 -19.68 -18.02 -1.03
C VAL A 142 -20.36 -18.49 -2.31
N HIS A 143 -21.70 -18.62 -2.33
CA HIS A 143 -22.45 -19.04 -3.50
C HIS A 143 -22.48 -17.95 -4.58
N LEU A 144 -22.53 -16.68 -4.19
CA LEU A 144 -22.42 -15.56 -5.14
C LEU A 144 -21.07 -15.53 -5.86
N LEU A 145 -19.97 -15.78 -5.13
CA LEU A 145 -18.63 -15.84 -5.73
C LEU A 145 -18.47 -17.04 -6.66
N VAL A 146 -19.01 -18.21 -6.27
CA VAL A 146 -19.00 -19.40 -7.14
C VAL A 146 -19.86 -19.16 -8.38
N ALA A 147 -21.05 -18.57 -8.24
CA ALA A 147 -21.92 -18.24 -9.36
C ALA A 147 -21.28 -17.25 -10.35
N ASP A 148 -20.67 -16.16 -9.87
CA ASP A 148 -19.96 -15.20 -10.73
C ASP A 148 -18.81 -15.87 -11.48
N ARG A 149 -18.04 -16.74 -10.81
CA ARG A 149 -16.96 -17.50 -11.45
C ARG A 149 -17.49 -18.43 -12.53
N LEU A 150 -18.54 -19.21 -12.24
CA LEU A 150 -19.15 -20.16 -13.19
C LEU A 150 -19.69 -19.44 -14.43
N ILE A 151 -20.40 -18.31 -14.25
CA ILE A 151 -20.93 -17.50 -15.35
C ILE A 151 -19.79 -16.95 -16.23
N ARG A 152 -18.68 -16.49 -15.63
CA ARG A 152 -17.54 -15.97 -16.39
C ARG A 152 -16.74 -17.05 -17.11
N SER A 153 -16.69 -18.27 -16.57
CA SER A 153 -15.97 -19.38 -17.19
C SER A 153 -16.71 -19.99 -18.38
N ASP A 154 -18.03 -19.83 -18.49
CA ASP A 154 -18.83 -20.36 -19.59
C ASP A 154 -19.33 -19.25 -20.53
N ALA A 155 -18.93 -19.32 -21.81
CA ALA A 155 -19.25 -18.28 -22.79
C ALA A 155 -20.73 -18.19 -23.15
N ARG A 156 -21.51 -19.26 -22.99
CA ARG A 156 -22.97 -19.24 -23.18
C ARG A 156 -23.62 -18.56 -21.99
N ALA A 157 -23.23 -18.92 -20.78
CA ALA A 157 -23.75 -18.32 -19.54
C ALA A 157 -23.47 -16.82 -19.47
N ALA A 158 -22.24 -16.39 -19.79
CA ALA A 158 -21.88 -14.98 -19.84
C ALA A 158 -22.75 -14.16 -20.82
N ARG A 159 -23.06 -14.72 -22.00
CA ARG A 159 -23.95 -14.07 -22.97
C ARG A 159 -25.38 -13.95 -22.46
N LEU A 160 -25.94 -15.03 -21.93
CA LEU A 160 -27.29 -15.02 -21.35
C LEU A 160 -27.40 -14.05 -20.17
N ALA A 161 -26.38 -14.01 -19.31
CA ALA A 161 -26.32 -13.07 -18.18
C ALA A 161 -26.29 -11.61 -18.64
N ALA A 162 -25.52 -11.30 -19.70
CA ALA A 162 -25.47 -9.96 -20.28
C ALA A 162 -26.81 -9.56 -20.91
N GLU A 163 -27.49 -10.48 -21.61
CA GLU A 163 -28.81 -10.23 -22.18
C GLU A 163 -29.87 -9.98 -21.10
N LEU A 164 -29.92 -10.80 -20.06
CA LEU A 164 -30.83 -10.60 -18.92
C LEU A 164 -30.54 -9.29 -18.17
N ALA A 165 -29.27 -8.94 -18.00
CA ALA A 165 -28.89 -7.66 -17.42
C ALA A 165 -29.32 -6.48 -18.30
N SER A 166 -29.18 -6.60 -19.63
CA SER A 166 -29.67 -5.59 -20.59
C SER A 166 -31.19 -5.45 -20.53
N LEU A 167 -31.92 -6.56 -20.42
CA LEU A 167 -33.38 -6.56 -20.28
C LEU A 167 -33.84 -5.90 -18.98
N ARG A 168 -33.20 -6.21 -17.85
CA ARG A 168 -33.46 -5.56 -16.55
C ARG A 168 -33.17 -4.06 -16.55
N SER A 169 -32.22 -3.63 -17.36
CA SER A 169 -31.87 -2.22 -17.54
C SER A 169 -32.84 -1.48 -18.47
N GLY A 170 -33.72 -2.22 -19.16
CA GLY A 170 -34.64 -1.73 -20.19
C GLY A 170 -33.98 -1.56 -21.58
N PRO A 171 -34.75 -1.52 -22.69
CA PRO A 171 -34.20 -1.19 -24.00
C PRO A 171 -33.61 0.23 -23.97
N PRO A 172 -32.45 0.47 -24.63
CA PRO A 172 -31.83 1.81 -24.70
C PRO A 172 -32.73 2.85 -25.40
N ALA A 173 -33.81 2.44 -26.06
CA ALA A 173 -34.73 3.33 -26.77
C ALA A 173 -35.60 4.23 -25.87
N TRP A 174 -35.67 3.99 -24.56
CA TRP A 174 -36.47 4.81 -23.62
C TRP A 174 -35.63 5.68 -22.70
N ARG A 175 -34.32 5.78 -22.94
CA ARG A 175 -33.45 6.60 -22.13
C ARG A 175 -32.50 7.34 -23.07
N PHE A 176 -32.48 8.66 -22.87
CA PHE A 176 -31.53 9.63 -23.42
C PHE A 176 -31.99 10.28 -24.72
N ASP A 177 -32.50 11.50 -24.59
CA ASP A 177 -32.48 12.44 -25.71
C ASP A 177 -31.01 12.70 -26.12
N ALA A 178 -30.80 13.23 -27.33
CA ALA A 178 -29.46 13.56 -27.81
C ALA A 178 -28.67 14.41 -26.80
N ALA A 179 -29.36 15.32 -26.09
CA ALA A 179 -28.77 16.16 -25.07
C ALA A 179 -28.20 15.37 -23.87
N PHE A 180 -28.80 14.25 -23.48
CA PHE A 180 -28.22 13.38 -22.46
C PHE A 180 -27.02 12.59 -22.99
N ALA A 181 -27.10 12.07 -24.21
CA ALA A 181 -25.97 11.37 -24.82
C ALA A 181 -24.74 12.29 -24.93
N ASP A 182 -24.96 13.54 -25.34
CA ASP A 182 -23.92 14.57 -25.40
C ASP A 182 -23.33 14.85 -24.01
N ARG A 183 -24.15 15.01 -22.96
CA ARG A 183 -23.67 15.18 -21.58
C ARG A 183 -22.83 14.00 -21.08
N VAL A 184 -23.26 12.76 -21.36
CA VAL A 184 -22.48 11.57 -20.95
C VAL A 184 -21.18 11.47 -21.72
N LEU A 185 -21.16 11.85 -23.00
CA LEU A 185 -19.93 11.92 -23.78
C LEU A 185 -18.99 13.01 -23.24
N GLU A 186 -19.52 14.19 -22.91
CA GLU A 186 -18.76 15.28 -22.25
C GLU A 186 -18.18 14.82 -20.91
N ASP A 187 -18.99 14.19 -20.04
CA ASP A 187 -18.55 13.65 -18.74
C ASP A 187 -17.50 12.55 -18.92
N TRP A 188 -17.66 11.69 -19.93
CA TRP A 188 -16.68 10.66 -20.24
C TRP A 188 -15.36 11.26 -20.73
N HIS A 189 -15.41 12.29 -21.59
CA HIS A 189 -14.23 13.02 -22.04
C HIS A 189 -13.54 13.78 -20.91
N ALA A 190 -14.31 14.39 -20.00
CA ALA A 190 -13.79 15.05 -18.81
C ALA A 190 -13.10 14.04 -17.88
N THR A 191 -13.75 12.92 -17.59
CA THR A 191 -13.20 11.84 -16.76
C THR A 191 -11.94 11.25 -17.38
N ARG A 192 -11.91 11.05 -18.70
CA ARG A 192 -10.73 10.56 -19.42
C ARG A 192 -9.57 11.55 -19.35
N THR A 193 -9.85 12.84 -19.45
CA THR A 193 -8.85 13.91 -19.30
C THR A 193 -8.31 13.93 -17.87
N GLU A 194 -9.18 13.83 -16.87
CA GLU A 194 -8.79 13.75 -15.46
C GLU A 194 -7.89 12.52 -15.19
N ILE A 195 -8.26 11.34 -15.70
CA ILE A 195 -7.43 10.13 -15.60
C ILE A 195 -6.06 10.35 -16.27
N ALA A 196 -6.01 11.01 -17.42
CA ALA A 196 -4.74 11.32 -18.09
C ALA A 196 -3.87 12.28 -17.26
N LEU A 197 -4.47 13.30 -16.65
CA LEU A 197 -3.78 14.22 -15.75
C LEU A 197 -3.27 13.51 -14.49
N LEU A 198 -4.10 12.67 -13.86
CA LEU A 198 -3.70 11.87 -12.70
C LEU A 198 -2.53 10.93 -13.03
N ARG A 199 -2.58 10.25 -14.19
CA ARG A 199 -1.44 9.42 -14.66
C ARG A 199 -0.18 10.25 -14.85
N ARG A 200 -0.28 11.46 -15.41
CA ARG A 200 0.87 12.36 -15.57
C ARG A 200 1.42 12.81 -14.21
N THR A 201 0.55 13.14 -13.26
CA THR A 201 0.96 13.51 -11.90
C THR A 201 1.66 12.37 -11.19
N VAL A 202 1.16 11.13 -11.31
CA VAL A 202 1.82 9.94 -10.73
C VAL A 202 3.22 9.75 -11.32
N LEU A 203 3.39 9.89 -12.64
CA LEU A 203 4.71 9.82 -13.28
C LEU A 203 5.67 10.90 -12.75
N LEU A 204 5.20 12.15 -12.61
CA LEU A 204 6.02 13.23 -12.06
C LEU A 204 6.41 12.98 -10.59
N LEU A 205 5.52 12.41 -9.79
CA LEU A 205 5.82 12.03 -8.41
C LEU A 205 6.83 10.88 -8.33
N GLN A 206 6.77 9.91 -9.27
CA GLN A 206 7.76 8.85 -9.38
C GLN A 206 9.13 9.40 -9.76
N GLU A 207 9.21 10.26 -10.78
CA GLU A 207 10.45 10.93 -11.19
C GLU A 207 11.07 11.73 -10.02
N ALA A 208 10.25 12.47 -9.27
CA ALA A 208 10.71 13.22 -8.10
C ALA A 208 11.19 12.31 -6.95
N ALA A 209 10.54 11.16 -6.74
CA ALA A 209 10.95 10.18 -5.75
C ALA A 209 12.29 9.53 -6.11
N ASP A 210 12.49 9.17 -7.37
CA ASP A 210 13.75 8.61 -7.87
C ASP A 210 14.90 9.62 -7.73
N GLU A 211 14.65 10.89 -8.05
CA GLU A 211 15.65 11.96 -7.85
C GLU A 211 15.98 12.16 -6.35
N ALA A 212 14.98 12.10 -5.47
CA ALA A 212 15.19 12.19 -4.03
C ALA A 212 16.01 11.01 -3.49
N LEU A 213 15.76 9.78 -3.96
CA LEU A 213 16.54 8.59 -3.63
C LEU A 213 17.99 8.72 -4.11
N ALA A 214 18.20 9.19 -5.34
CA ALA A 214 19.55 9.44 -5.87
C ALA A 214 20.30 10.50 -5.05
N ARG A 215 19.63 11.60 -4.65
CA ARG A 215 20.21 12.60 -3.74
C ARG A 215 20.55 12.03 -2.37
N SER A 216 19.69 11.19 -1.79
CA SER A 216 19.97 10.53 -0.51
C SER A 216 21.21 9.64 -0.61
N ALA A 217 21.32 8.82 -1.65
CA ALA A 217 22.47 7.95 -1.87
C ALA A 217 23.79 8.75 -2.01
N ALA A 218 23.74 9.91 -2.68
CA ALA A 218 24.91 10.80 -2.80
C ALA A 218 25.33 11.41 -1.45
N ILE A 219 24.37 11.78 -0.60
CA ILE A 219 24.64 12.26 0.76
C ILE A 219 25.27 11.15 1.61
N ASP A 220 24.74 9.93 1.53
CA ASP A 220 25.27 8.78 2.26
C ASP A 220 26.70 8.42 1.84
N ALA A 221 26.98 8.44 0.53
CA ALA A 221 28.31 8.23 -0.02
C ALA A 221 29.30 9.32 0.46
N THR A 222 28.87 10.58 0.45
CA THR A 222 29.67 11.71 0.96
C THR A 222 29.94 11.54 2.46
N GLY A 223 28.94 11.14 3.24
CA GLY A 223 29.08 10.86 4.67
C GLY A 223 30.03 9.70 4.95
N ALA A 224 30.02 8.64 4.14
CA ALA A 224 30.96 7.53 4.24
C ALA A 224 32.40 7.98 3.95
N ALA A 225 32.61 8.76 2.89
CA ALA A 225 33.92 9.31 2.55
C ALA A 225 34.48 10.23 3.65
N GLN A 226 33.62 11.06 4.26
CA GLN A 226 34.01 11.91 5.40
C GLN A 226 34.41 11.09 6.63
N ARG A 227 33.67 10.02 6.95
CA ARG A 227 34.02 9.10 8.06
C ARG A 227 35.36 8.41 7.82
N GLU A 228 35.62 7.95 6.61
CA GLU A 228 36.90 7.33 6.26
C GLU A 228 38.05 8.33 6.32
N ALA A 229 37.87 9.54 5.78
CA ALA A 229 38.86 10.61 5.86
C ALA A 229 39.18 10.99 7.32
N ARG A 230 38.16 11.06 8.17
CA ARG A 230 38.32 11.29 9.60
C ARG A 230 39.10 10.17 10.29
N ALA A 231 38.76 8.90 10.03
CA ALA A 231 39.48 7.76 10.59
C ALA A 231 40.97 7.78 10.20
N ARG A 232 41.29 8.11 8.94
CA ARG A 232 42.68 8.25 8.47
C ARG A 232 43.41 9.40 9.18
N LEU A 233 42.74 10.52 9.47
CA LEU A 233 43.34 11.62 10.22
C LEU A 233 43.59 11.25 11.68
N GLU A 234 42.63 10.58 12.33
CA GLU A 234 42.77 10.07 13.70
C GLU A 234 43.94 9.08 13.80
N GLU A 235 44.07 8.16 12.84
CA GLU A 235 45.20 7.23 12.79
C GLU A 235 46.55 7.95 12.60
N ARG A 236 46.62 8.95 11.70
CA ARG A 236 47.83 9.75 11.50
C ARG A 236 48.21 10.54 12.75
N LEU A 237 47.22 11.07 13.46
CA LEU A 237 47.43 11.81 14.70
C LEU A 237 47.95 10.87 15.80
N ALA A 238 47.35 9.69 15.97
CA ALA A 238 47.82 8.68 16.92
C ALA A 238 49.27 8.23 16.62
N ARG A 239 49.62 8.03 15.34
CA ARG A 239 51.00 7.71 14.93
C ARG A 239 51.97 8.86 15.27
N ALA A 240 51.58 10.10 14.96
CA ALA A 240 52.41 11.27 15.27
C ALA A 240 52.62 11.46 16.78
N GLU A 241 51.59 11.18 17.59
CA GLU A 241 51.68 11.21 19.05
C GLU A 241 52.61 10.11 19.59
N ALA A 242 52.51 8.88 19.06
CA ALA A 242 53.40 7.78 19.43
C ALA A 242 54.86 8.09 19.07
N ASP A 243 55.12 8.60 17.86
CA ASP A 243 56.46 9.03 17.43
C ASP A 243 57.01 10.13 18.34
N ARG A 244 56.15 11.09 18.72
CA ARG A 244 56.52 12.16 19.65
C ARG A 244 56.89 11.60 21.02
N GLN A 245 56.07 10.73 21.60
CA GLN A 245 56.35 10.09 22.89
C GLN A 245 57.65 9.28 22.85
N GLN A 246 57.91 8.56 21.75
CA GLN A 246 59.15 7.82 21.58
C GLN A 246 60.37 8.75 21.54
N ARG A 247 60.29 9.87 20.81
CA ARG A 247 61.37 10.88 20.77
C ARG A 247 61.59 11.53 22.12
N GLU A 248 60.52 11.93 22.81
CA GLU A 248 60.59 12.51 24.15
C GLU A 248 61.19 11.51 25.15
N GLY A 249 60.81 10.24 25.08
CA GLY A 249 61.41 9.16 25.89
C GLY A 249 62.90 8.96 25.61
N PHE A 250 63.30 8.94 24.33
CA PHE A 250 64.71 8.85 23.94
C PHE A 250 65.53 10.05 24.43
N LEU A 251 65.02 11.28 24.22
CA LEU A 251 65.67 12.50 24.69
C LEU A 251 65.77 12.55 26.22
N GLY A 252 64.72 12.13 26.93
CA GLY A 252 64.73 12.02 28.39
C GLY A 252 65.81 11.04 28.88
N ALA A 253 65.92 9.86 28.26
CA ALA A 253 66.96 8.89 28.59
C ALA A 253 68.37 9.44 28.31
N GLU A 254 68.56 10.13 27.19
CA GLU A 254 69.85 10.72 26.82
C GLU A 254 70.25 11.87 27.78
N ILE A 255 69.29 12.71 28.18
CA ILE A 255 69.52 13.76 29.19
C ILE A 255 69.96 13.14 30.52
N LEU A 256 69.30 12.07 30.96
CA LEU A 256 69.67 11.36 32.19
C LEU A 256 71.08 10.75 32.08
N ARG A 257 71.41 10.15 30.93
CA ARG A 257 72.75 9.59 30.64
C ARG A 257 73.83 10.67 30.70
N LEU A 258 73.63 11.79 30.01
CA LEU A 258 74.57 12.91 29.99
C LEU A 258 74.70 13.55 31.38
N SER A 259 73.61 13.64 32.13
CA SER A 259 73.64 14.15 33.52
C SER A 259 74.46 13.24 34.43
N ALA A 260 74.35 11.92 34.28
CA ALA A 260 75.17 10.96 35.03
C ALA A 260 76.66 11.10 34.66
N LEU A 261 77.00 11.17 33.37
CA LEU A 261 78.37 11.39 32.91
C LEU A 261 78.98 12.69 33.46
N LEU A 262 78.21 13.79 33.44
CA LEU A 262 78.64 15.07 34.00
C LEU A 262 78.83 15.00 35.52
N ALA A 263 78.00 14.24 36.25
CA ALA A 263 78.13 14.05 37.68
C ALA A 263 79.40 13.25 38.03
N ASP A 264 79.69 12.20 37.26
CA ASP A 264 80.91 11.39 37.42
C ASP A 264 82.17 12.20 37.11
N GLU A 265 82.17 12.97 36.03
CA GLU A 265 83.31 13.83 35.66
C GLU A 265 83.54 14.93 36.69
N ARG A 266 82.46 15.55 37.19
CA ARG A 266 82.55 16.51 38.29
C ARG A 266 83.16 15.88 39.54
N ARG A 267 82.80 14.64 39.86
CA ARG A 267 83.37 13.91 41.00
C ARG A 267 84.87 13.67 40.80
N ARG A 268 85.28 13.17 39.63
CA ARG A 268 86.71 12.99 39.28
C ARG A 268 87.51 14.29 39.42
N LEU A 269 87.02 15.38 38.85
CA LEU A 269 87.69 16.69 38.94
C LEU A 269 87.79 17.21 40.38
N LEU A 270 86.79 16.93 41.22
CA LEU A 270 86.85 17.28 42.64
C LEU A 270 87.88 16.43 43.40
N ASP A 271 87.96 15.13 43.10
CA ASP A 271 88.95 14.23 43.69
C ASP A 271 90.38 14.61 43.26
N ASP A 272 90.58 14.94 41.98
CA ASP A 272 91.87 15.44 41.45
C ASP A 272 92.26 16.77 42.09
N LEU A 273 91.30 17.69 42.26
CA LEU A 273 91.53 18.96 42.94
C LEU A 273 91.94 18.74 44.41
N ALA A 274 91.25 17.83 45.12
CA ALA A 274 91.59 17.47 46.49
C ALA A 274 92.99 16.84 46.59
N ALA A 275 93.32 15.91 45.69
CA ALA A 275 94.65 15.30 45.62
C ALA A 275 95.75 16.33 45.36
N ALA A 276 95.52 17.27 44.43
CA ALA A 276 96.45 18.36 44.16
C ALA A 276 96.61 19.30 45.36
N GLN A 277 95.52 19.60 46.08
CA GLN A 277 95.57 20.40 47.32
C GLN A 277 96.39 19.68 48.41
N ASP A 278 96.20 18.38 48.59
CA ASP A 278 96.96 17.55 49.53
C ASP A 278 98.45 17.48 49.16
N GLU A 279 98.76 17.39 47.87
CA GLU A 279 100.15 17.41 47.38
C GLU A 279 100.81 18.77 47.63
N ILE A 280 100.10 19.88 47.34
CA ILE A 280 100.57 21.24 47.68
C ILE A 280 100.80 21.38 49.19
N ALA A 281 99.90 20.86 50.02
CA ALA A 281 100.04 20.89 51.47
C ALA A 281 101.28 20.09 51.92
N ARG A 282 101.48 18.88 51.38
CA ARG A 282 102.67 18.03 51.61
C ARG A 282 103.97 18.74 51.20
N LEU A 283 104.00 19.36 50.03
CA LEU A 283 105.17 20.13 49.56
C LEU A 283 105.46 21.34 50.46
N ARG A 284 104.43 22.00 50.99
CA ARG A 284 104.58 23.13 51.94
C ARG A 284 105.09 22.69 53.30
N SER A 285 104.68 21.52 53.80
CA SER A 285 105.13 20.95 55.08
C SER A 285 106.48 20.23 54.99
N SER A 286 106.98 19.95 53.78
CA SER A 286 108.28 19.29 53.58
C SER A 286 109.44 20.18 54.06
N THR A 287 110.32 19.60 54.89
CA THR A 287 111.49 20.28 55.50
C THR A 287 112.70 20.41 54.56
N SER A 288 112.58 19.96 53.30
CA SER A 288 113.61 20.15 52.28
C SER A 288 113.69 21.61 51.82
N TRP A 289 114.78 22.30 52.20
CA TRP A 289 115.02 23.71 51.86
C TRP A 289 115.16 23.97 50.35
N ARG A 290 115.63 22.97 49.58
CA ARG A 290 115.79 23.05 48.13
C ARG A 290 114.47 23.11 47.36
N VAL A 291 113.42 22.46 47.88
CA VAL A 291 112.11 22.40 47.22
C VAL A 291 111.20 23.56 47.68
N THR A 292 111.34 24.01 48.92
CA THR A 292 110.44 25.04 49.49
C THR A 292 110.85 26.48 49.21
N ALA A 293 112.12 26.76 48.89
CA ALA A 293 112.59 28.13 48.62
C ALA A 293 111.92 28.81 47.40
N PRO A 294 111.76 28.15 46.22
CA PRO A 294 111.08 28.75 45.06
C PRO A 294 109.59 28.99 45.32
N LEU A 295 108.89 28.05 45.96
CA LEU A 295 107.46 28.17 46.27
C LEU A 295 107.16 29.30 47.26
N ARG A 296 108.05 29.53 48.26
CA ARG A 296 107.94 30.68 49.18
C ARG A 296 108.23 32.03 48.50
N ALA A 297 108.96 32.04 47.38
CA ALA A 297 109.20 33.26 46.60
C ALA A 297 107.93 33.64 45.79
N VAL A 298 107.35 32.68 45.07
CA VAL A 298 106.11 32.88 44.30
C VAL A 298 104.92 33.25 45.19
N GLY A 299 104.74 32.59 46.34
CA GLY A 299 103.67 32.93 47.28
C GLY A 299 103.76 34.35 47.87
N ARG A 300 104.98 34.92 47.98
CA ARG A 300 105.18 36.32 48.39
C ARG A 300 104.86 37.31 47.27
N GLN A 301 104.98 36.88 46.00
CA GLN A 301 104.69 37.69 44.83
C GLN A 301 103.18 37.78 44.57
N LEU A 302 102.46 36.66 44.66
CA LEU A 302 100.98 36.62 44.51
C LEU A 302 100.22 37.33 45.63
N ARG A 303 100.79 37.51 46.83
CA ARG A 303 100.15 38.30 47.92
C ARG A 303 100.30 39.82 47.76
N ARG A 304 101.09 40.27 46.77
CA ARG A 304 101.34 41.69 46.50
C ARG A 304 100.62 42.21 45.25
N SER A 305 99.95 41.32 44.53
CA SER A 305 99.08 41.56 43.37
C SER A 305 97.63 41.31 43.79
#